data_AF-A1AR53-F1
#
_entry.id   AF-A1AR53-F1
#
_cell.length_a   1.000
_cell.length_b   1.000
_cell.length_c   1.000
_cell.angle_alpha   90.00
_cell.angle_beta   90.00
_cell.angle_gamma   90.00
#
_symmetry.space_group_name_H-M   'P 1'
#
loop_
_entity.id
_entity.type
_entity.pdbx_description
1 polymer ?
#
loop_
_entity_poly.entity_id
_entity_poly.type
_entity_poly.pdbx_seq_one_letter_code
_entity_poly.pdbx_strand_id
1 'polypeptide(L)'
;MKNRLLNRTWISPITSVTFLVVGVTGILMAFHVKNGGIKALHEWIGYVFTLAAVIHLVVNWRSFLSHFRERSAILAVCGGIILSLVVLYAGTGGGGKQGRPNQLVQTFDLNGNGLIDADEVSAAADSLNRLDGNHDGAISTQELLSMGGQGEGGNARGPHGPRGNPVRRNSL
;
A
#
# COMPACT_ATOMS: atom_id res chain seq x y z
N MET A 1 -44.13 -39.19 0.09
CA MET A 1 -43.16 -39.18 1.20
C MET A 1 -42.80 -37.73 1.50
N LYS A 2 -43.24 -37.19 2.65
CA LYS A 2 -42.96 -35.80 3.04
C LYS A 2 -41.58 -35.77 3.67
N ASN A 3 -40.59 -35.25 2.94
CA ASN A 3 -39.21 -35.18 3.41
C ASN A 3 -39.14 -34.22 4.61
N ARG A 4 -39.18 -34.78 5.82
CA ARG A 4 -39.02 -34.10 7.13
C ARG A 4 -37.67 -33.37 7.30
N LEU A 5 -36.82 -33.36 6.27
CA LEU A 5 -35.46 -32.84 6.28
C LEU A 5 -35.35 -31.35 5.93
N LEU A 6 -36.44 -30.69 5.52
CA LEU A 6 -36.48 -29.28 5.10
C LEU A 6 -37.38 -28.41 6.01
N ASN A 7 -37.29 -28.58 7.33
CA ASN A 7 -37.97 -27.69 8.27
C ASN A 7 -37.19 -26.36 8.37
N ARG A 8 -37.89 -25.23 8.14
CA ARG A 8 -37.38 -23.84 8.28
C ARG A 8 -36.61 -23.56 9.59
N THR A 9 -36.80 -24.38 10.62
CA THR A 9 -36.14 -24.31 11.92
C THR A 9 -34.64 -24.70 11.88
N TRP A 10 -34.22 -25.51 10.90
CA TRP A 10 -32.84 -26.01 10.82
C TRP A 10 -31.93 -25.16 9.92
N ILE A 11 -32.49 -24.30 9.08
CA ILE A 11 -31.72 -23.50 8.13
C ILE A 11 -30.91 -22.42 8.86
N SER A 12 -31.48 -21.77 9.87
CA SER A 12 -30.80 -20.72 10.65
C SER A 12 -29.59 -21.21 11.46
N PRO A 13 -29.66 -22.31 12.24
CA PRO A 13 -28.49 -22.78 12.99
C PRO A 13 -27.35 -23.25 12.08
N ILE A 14 -27.67 -23.90 10.94
CA ILE A 14 -26.65 -24.33 9.98
C ILE A 14 -25.91 -23.11 9.41
N THR A 15 -26.63 -22.07 8.98
CA THR A 15 -25.98 -20.85 8.46
C THR A 15 -25.20 -20.09 9.52
N SER A 16 -25.66 -20.06 10.77
CA SER A 16 -24.91 -19.44 11.87
C SER A 16 -23.58 -20.15 12.17
N VAL A 17 -23.58 -21.49 12.13
CA VAL A 17 -22.35 -22.29 12.29
C VAL A 17 -21.41 -22.07 11.11
N THR A 18 -21.92 -22.05 9.87
CA THR A 18 -21.09 -21.75 8.68
C THR A 18 -20.49 -20.35 8.75
N PHE A 19 -21.27 -19.34 9.17
CA PHE A 19 -20.76 -17.98 9.37
C PHE A 19 -19.64 -17.93 10.40
N LEU A 20 -19.77 -18.65 11.52
CA LEU A 20 -18.72 -18.71 12.55
C LEU A 20 -17.41 -19.29 12.00
N VAL A 21 -17.48 -20.39 11.24
CA VAL A 21 -16.29 -21.01 10.63
C VAL A 21 -15.61 -20.06 9.65
N VAL A 22 -16.38 -19.46 8.72
CA VAL A 22 -15.84 -18.50 7.74
C VAL A 22 -15.27 -17.26 8.45
N GLY A 23 -15.96 -16.72 9.45
CA GLY A 23 -15.51 -15.57 10.22
C GLY A 23 -14.20 -15.81 10.96
N VAL A 24 -14.05 -16.95 11.65
CA VAL A 24 -12.81 -17.32 12.35
C VAL A 24 -11.65 -17.45 11.36
N THR A 25 -11.87 -18.07 10.20
CA THR A 25 -10.83 -18.15 9.16
C THR A 25 -10.45 -16.78 8.59
N GLY A 26 -11.40 -15.86 8.45
CA GLY A 26 -11.13 -14.48 8.01
C GLY A 26 -10.30 -13.68 9.02
N ILE A 27 -10.62 -13.81 10.32
CA ILE A 27 -9.85 -13.18 11.41
C ILE A 27 -8.41 -13.69 11.41
N LEU A 28 -8.19 -15.01 11.26
CA LEU A 28 -6.86 -15.60 11.20
C LEU A 28 -6.01 -15.04 10.05
N MET A 29 -6.62 -14.71 8.92
CA MET A 29 -5.92 -14.07 7.80
C MET A 29 -5.59 -12.60 8.04
N ALA A 30 -6.40 -11.86 8.81
CA ALA A 30 -6.09 -10.49 9.18
C ALA A 30 -4.76 -10.39 9.97
N PHE A 31 -4.44 -11.42 10.75
CA PHE A 31 -3.17 -11.56 11.46
C PHE A 31 -1.99 -12.04 10.57
N HIS A 32 -2.15 -12.05 9.24
CA HIS A 32 -1.08 -12.38 8.29
C HIS A 32 -0.35 -13.70 8.59
N VAL A 33 -1.07 -14.71 9.09
CA VAL A 33 -0.52 -16.07 9.24
C VAL A 33 -0.09 -16.55 7.85
N LYS A 34 1.24 -16.64 7.61
CA LYS A 34 1.89 -16.84 6.30
C LYS A 34 1.72 -18.27 5.75
N ASN A 35 0.48 -18.74 5.66
CA ASN A 35 0.14 -20.03 5.09
C ASN A 35 -0.65 -19.78 3.82
N GLY A 36 0.02 -19.80 2.66
CA GLY A 36 -0.61 -19.52 1.35
C GLY A 36 -1.87 -20.35 1.06
N GLY A 37 -1.94 -21.57 1.60
CA GLY A 37 -3.13 -22.43 1.49
C GLY A 37 -4.36 -21.90 2.22
N ILE A 38 -4.22 -21.18 3.34
CA ILE A 38 -5.35 -20.61 4.07
C ILE A 38 -6.00 -19.48 3.26
N LYS A 39 -5.17 -18.67 2.58
CA LYS A 39 -5.64 -17.59 1.71
C LYS A 39 -6.47 -18.12 0.55
N ALA A 40 -5.95 -19.12 -0.16
CA ALA A 40 -6.68 -19.76 -1.26
C ALA A 40 -7.98 -20.39 -0.77
N LEU A 41 -7.96 -21.14 0.34
CA LEU A 41 -9.19 -21.75 0.88
C LEU A 41 -10.24 -20.69 1.24
N HIS A 42 -9.86 -19.60 1.91
CA HIS A 42 -10.80 -18.57 2.30
C HIS A 42 -11.40 -17.82 1.09
N GLU A 43 -10.62 -17.62 0.03
CA GLU A 43 -11.11 -16.99 -1.20
C GLU A 43 -12.21 -17.84 -1.87
N TRP A 44 -11.96 -19.14 -2.04
CA TRP A 44 -12.92 -20.06 -2.65
C TRP A 44 -14.14 -20.33 -1.76
N ILE A 45 -13.92 -20.53 -0.47
CA ILE A 45 -15.00 -20.70 0.52
C ILE A 45 -15.82 -19.40 0.61
N GLY A 46 -15.19 -18.24 0.44
CA GLY A 46 -15.84 -16.95 0.39
C GLY A 46 -16.93 -16.88 -0.68
N TYR A 47 -16.62 -17.27 -1.92
CA TYR A 47 -17.62 -17.27 -3.00
C TYR A 47 -18.82 -18.18 -2.72
N VAL A 48 -18.56 -19.40 -2.25
CA VAL A 48 -19.61 -20.36 -1.89
C VAL A 48 -20.47 -19.83 -0.73
N PHE A 49 -19.83 -19.23 0.26
CA PHE A 49 -20.50 -18.64 1.40
C PHE A 49 -21.37 -17.43 1.00
N THR A 50 -20.87 -16.56 0.13
CA THR A 50 -21.66 -15.42 -0.39
C THR A 50 -22.93 -15.90 -1.09
N LEU A 51 -22.84 -16.92 -1.95
CA LEU A 51 -24.01 -17.49 -2.61
C LEU A 51 -25.01 -18.07 -1.60
N ALA A 52 -24.52 -18.84 -0.62
CA ALA A 52 -25.35 -19.42 0.43
C ALA A 52 -26.02 -18.33 1.29
N ALA A 53 -25.31 -17.25 1.60
CA ALA A 53 -25.83 -16.10 2.35
C ALA A 53 -26.93 -15.36 1.58
N VAL A 54 -26.77 -15.17 0.27
CA VAL A 54 -27.81 -14.56 -0.60
C VAL A 54 -29.06 -15.42 -0.62
N ILE A 55 -28.93 -16.74 -0.82
CA ILE A 55 -30.07 -17.67 -0.79
C ILE A 55 -30.76 -17.61 0.58
N HIS A 56 -29.99 -17.60 1.67
CA HIS A 56 -30.54 -17.48 3.02
C HIS A 56 -31.31 -16.17 3.22
N LEU A 57 -30.77 -15.04 2.74
CA LEU A 57 -31.41 -13.74 2.83
C LEU A 57 -32.72 -13.70 2.05
N VAL A 58 -32.75 -14.24 0.83
CA VAL A 58 -33.95 -14.29 -0.02
C VAL A 58 -35.02 -15.21 0.58
N VAL A 59 -34.63 -16.39 1.07
CA VAL A 59 -35.57 -17.36 1.69
C VAL A 59 -36.16 -16.81 3.00
N ASN A 60 -35.38 -16.01 3.74
CA ASN A 60 -35.77 -15.43 5.03
C ASN A 60 -36.14 -13.94 4.97
N TRP A 61 -36.40 -13.41 3.77
CA TRP A 61 -36.67 -11.98 3.54
C TRP A 61 -37.77 -11.40 4.44
N ARG A 62 -38.84 -12.17 4.71
CA ARG A 62 -39.92 -11.74 5.62
C ARG A 62 -39.50 -11.63 7.09
N SER A 63 -38.66 -12.55 7.57
CA SER A 63 -38.12 -12.51 8.94
C SER A 63 -37.08 -11.40 9.09
N PHE A 64 -36.31 -11.15 8.03
CA PHE A 64 -35.34 -10.07 7.96
C PHE A 64 -36.02 -8.69 8.01
N LEU A 65 -37.07 -8.46 7.20
CA LEU A 65 -37.85 -7.22 7.26
C LEU A 65 -38.60 -7.03 8.58
N SER A 66 -38.93 -8.11 9.29
CA SER A 66 -39.52 -8.01 10.63
C SER A 66 -38.55 -7.43 11.66
N HIS A 67 -37.25 -7.72 11.54
CA HIS A 67 -36.23 -7.14 12.43
C HIS A 67 -36.12 -5.64 12.22
N PHE A 68 -36.22 -5.14 10.98
CA PHE A 68 -36.21 -3.70 10.67
C PHE A 68 -37.42 -2.92 11.20
N ARG A 69 -38.45 -3.60 11.73
CA ARG A 69 -39.61 -2.97 12.35
C ARG A 69 -39.45 -2.74 13.86
N GLU A 70 -38.42 -3.31 14.47
CA GLU A 70 -38.09 -3.07 15.87
C GLU A 70 -37.14 -1.88 16.03
N ARG A 71 -37.41 -1.02 17.02
CA ARG A 71 -36.65 0.21 17.28
C ARG A 71 -35.17 -0.08 17.56
N SER A 72 -34.85 -1.25 18.11
CA SER A 72 -33.50 -1.76 18.37
C SER A 72 -32.70 -1.98 17.08
N ALA A 73 -33.31 -2.49 16.02
CA ALA A 73 -32.64 -2.72 14.74
C ALA A 73 -32.30 -1.41 14.03
N ILE A 74 -33.20 -0.43 14.08
CA ILE A 74 -32.95 0.91 13.52
C ILE A 74 -31.76 1.56 14.25
N LEU A 75 -31.74 1.49 15.59
CA LEU A 75 -30.62 2.02 16.39
C LEU A 75 -29.31 1.30 16.10
N ALA A 76 -29.31 -0.02 15.95
CA ALA A 76 -28.12 -0.79 15.59
C ALA A 76 -27.59 -0.45 14.19
N VAL A 77 -28.48 -0.25 13.21
CA VAL A 77 -28.10 0.14 11.84
C VAL A 77 -27.57 1.56 11.81
N CYS A 78 -28.26 2.52 12.43
CA CYS A 78 -27.78 3.89 12.54
C CYS A 78 -26.43 3.96 13.28
N GLY A 79 -26.29 3.24 14.39
CA GLY A 79 -25.03 3.13 15.13
C GLY A 79 -23.91 2.52 14.29
N GLY A 80 -24.20 1.46 13.53
CA GLY A 80 -23.25 0.83 12.62
C GLY A 80 -22.84 1.73 11.44
N ILE A 81 -23.77 2.48 10.87
CA ILE A 81 -23.49 3.47 9.81
C ILE A 81 -22.65 4.61 10.37
N ILE A 82 -23.01 5.16 11.53
CA ILE A 82 -22.24 6.22 12.18
C ILE A 82 -20.83 5.72 12.51
N LEU A 83 -20.69 4.52 13.08
CA LEU A 83 -19.40 3.91 13.35
C LEU A 83 -18.58 3.71 12.06
N SER A 84 -19.22 3.26 10.98
CA SER A 84 -18.57 3.08 9.68
C SER A 84 -18.11 4.42 9.10
N LEU A 85 -18.93 5.47 9.20
CA LEU A 85 -18.57 6.82 8.76
C LEU A 85 -17.44 7.42 9.62
N VAL A 86 -17.44 7.18 10.93
CA VAL A 86 -16.36 7.60 11.84
C VAL A 86 -15.06 6.88 11.49
N VAL A 87 -15.10 5.57 11.25
CA VAL A 87 -13.93 4.79 10.82
C VAL A 87 -13.43 5.23 9.45
N LEU A 88 -14.32 5.55 8.50
CA LEU A 88 -13.92 6.09 7.20
C LEU A 88 -13.30 7.49 7.33
N TYR A 89 -13.91 8.40 8.09
CA TYR A 89 -13.37 9.74 8.33
C TYR A 89 -12.02 9.71 9.06
N ALA A 90 -11.87 8.83 10.05
CA ALA A 90 -10.60 8.61 10.74
C ALA A 90 -9.56 7.90 9.84
N GLY A 91 -10.01 7.01 8.95
CA GLY A 91 -9.17 6.24 8.03
C GLY A 91 -8.72 7.00 6.79
N THR A 92 -9.38 8.10 6.41
CA THR A 92 -8.95 8.98 5.30
C THR A 92 -7.69 9.80 5.61
N GLY A 93 -7.16 9.74 6.83
CA GLY A 93 -6.01 10.54 7.28
C GLY A 93 -4.61 9.94 7.04
N GLY A 94 -4.46 8.72 6.51
CA GLY A 94 -3.12 8.12 6.42
C GLY A 94 -3.06 6.83 5.65
N GLY A 95 -2.84 6.92 4.35
CA GLY A 95 -2.64 5.73 3.52
C GLY A 95 -2.54 6.00 2.04
N GLY A 96 -2.10 7.19 1.63
CA GLY A 96 -1.60 7.37 0.27
C GLY A 96 -0.44 6.41 0.10
N LYS A 97 -0.63 5.37 -0.71
CA LYS A 97 0.47 4.54 -1.20
C LYS A 97 1.39 5.48 -1.95
N GLN A 98 2.36 6.07 -1.26
CA GLN A 98 3.58 6.60 -1.84
C GLN A 98 4.28 5.39 -2.46
N GLY A 99 3.83 5.00 -3.66
CA GLY A 99 4.72 4.40 -4.63
C GLY A 99 5.95 5.29 -4.64
N ARG A 100 7.13 4.68 -4.52
CA ARG A 100 8.42 5.38 -4.45
C ARG A 100 8.34 6.66 -5.29
N PRO A 101 8.42 7.85 -4.68
CA PRO A 101 8.15 9.07 -5.41
C PRO A 101 9.04 9.07 -6.64
N ASN A 102 8.41 9.10 -7.83
CA ASN A 102 9.15 9.11 -9.08
C ASN A 102 10.18 10.22 -8.98
N GLN A 103 11.46 9.90 -9.16
CA GLN A 103 12.55 10.87 -8.97
C GLN A 103 12.38 12.09 -9.89
N LEU A 104 11.69 11.93 -11.03
CA LEU A 104 11.26 13.04 -11.87
C LEU A 104 10.28 14.00 -11.19
N VAL A 105 9.31 13.51 -10.41
CA VAL A 105 8.35 14.41 -9.75
C VAL A 105 9.04 15.19 -8.64
N GLN A 106 9.93 14.56 -7.87
CA GLN A 106 10.67 15.23 -6.80
C GLN A 106 11.61 16.34 -7.27
N THR A 107 12.02 16.32 -8.54
CA THR A 107 12.95 17.31 -9.11
C THR A 107 12.23 18.51 -9.73
N PHE A 108 10.96 18.38 -10.10
CA PHE A 108 10.19 19.42 -10.81
C PHE A 108 8.95 19.93 -10.08
N ASP A 109 8.43 19.20 -9.10
CA ASP A 109 7.32 19.64 -8.23
C ASP A 109 7.85 20.65 -7.20
N LEU A 110 7.90 21.92 -7.60
CA LEU A 110 8.44 23.01 -6.80
C LEU A 110 7.55 23.33 -5.60
N ASN A 111 6.23 23.11 -5.75
CA ASN A 111 5.24 23.43 -4.71
C ASN A 111 4.87 22.23 -3.82
N GLY A 112 5.33 21.02 -4.15
CA GLY A 112 5.19 19.81 -3.35
C GLY A 112 3.78 19.21 -3.35
N ASN A 113 2.98 19.47 -4.38
CA ASN A 113 1.59 19.01 -4.46
C ASN A 113 1.43 17.63 -5.14
N GLY A 114 2.52 17.06 -5.67
CA GLY A 114 2.58 15.76 -6.34
C GLY A 114 2.13 15.77 -7.81
N LEU A 115 1.89 16.94 -8.40
CA LEU A 115 1.61 17.18 -9.81
C LEU A 115 2.71 18.07 -10.40
N ILE A 116 2.87 18.03 -11.72
CA ILE A 116 3.75 18.96 -12.44
C ILE A 116 2.84 19.82 -13.32
N ASP A 117 2.73 21.11 -13.00
CA ASP A 117 1.93 22.07 -13.77
C ASP A 117 2.74 22.80 -14.87
N ALA A 118 2.05 23.62 -15.67
CA ALA A 118 2.68 24.31 -16.80
C ALA A 118 3.76 25.32 -16.37
N ASP A 119 3.58 25.94 -15.21
CA ASP A 119 4.53 26.90 -14.66
C ASP A 119 5.78 26.15 -14.17
N GLU A 120 5.61 24.99 -13.54
CA GLU A 120 6.70 24.11 -13.12
C GLU A 120 7.48 23.50 -14.29
N VAL A 121 6.79 23.10 -15.38
CA VAL A 121 7.47 22.68 -16.62
C VAL A 121 8.26 23.83 -17.23
N SER A 122 7.75 25.06 -17.18
CA SER A 122 8.47 26.21 -17.73
C SER A 122 9.74 26.53 -16.95
N ALA A 123 9.73 26.34 -15.63
CA ALA A 123 10.89 26.48 -14.76
C ALA A 123 11.83 25.25 -14.79
N ALA A 124 11.39 24.12 -15.34
CA ALA A 124 12.17 22.89 -15.41
C ALA A 124 13.48 23.06 -16.19
N ALA A 125 13.48 23.90 -17.23
CA ALA A 125 14.67 24.18 -18.04
C ALA A 125 15.80 24.81 -17.20
N ASP A 126 15.47 25.75 -16.31
CA ASP A 126 16.44 26.37 -15.41
C ASP A 126 16.96 25.38 -14.37
N SER A 127 16.09 24.48 -13.88
CA SER A 127 16.48 23.42 -12.95
C SER A 127 17.39 22.38 -13.60
N LEU A 128 17.16 22.04 -14.86
CA LEU A 128 18.00 21.13 -15.66
C LEU A 128 19.36 21.75 -15.98
N ASN A 129 19.40 23.04 -16.33
CA ASN A 129 20.66 23.77 -16.57
C ASN A 129 21.54 23.88 -15.32
N ARG A 130 20.95 23.83 -14.12
CA ARG A 130 21.71 23.77 -12.86
C ARG A 130 22.32 22.40 -12.59
N LEU A 131 21.78 21.35 -13.21
CA LEU A 131 22.25 19.97 -13.09
C LEU A 131 23.33 19.65 -14.12
N ASP A 132 23.26 20.23 -15.31
CA ASP A 132 24.29 20.14 -16.35
C ASP A 132 25.51 21.01 -15.98
N GLY A 133 26.45 20.42 -15.25
CA GLY A 133 27.62 21.10 -14.71
C GLY A 133 28.77 21.22 -15.71
N ASN A 134 28.81 20.33 -16.71
CA ASN A 134 29.81 20.40 -17.77
C ASN A 134 29.33 21.25 -18.98
N HIS A 135 28.07 21.69 -18.98
CA HIS A 135 27.43 22.50 -20.00
C HIS A 135 27.49 21.88 -21.40
N ASP A 136 27.40 20.54 -21.48
CA ASP A 136 27.40 19.81 -22.74
C ASP A 136 26.00 19.67 -23.37
N GLY A 137 24.96 20.13 -22.67
CA GLY A 137 23.57 20.10 -23.12
C GLY A 137 22.86 18.77 -22.80
N ALA A 138 23.48 17.87 -22.04
CA ALA A 138 22.91 16.63 -21.56
C ALA A 138 23.18 16.45 -20.06
N ILE A 139 22.26 15.79 -19.33
CA ILE A 139 22.50 15.42 -17.93
C ILE A 139 22.97 13.98 -17.87
N SER A 140 24.23 13.80 -17.50
CA SER A 140 24.80 12.47 -17.26
C SER A 140 24.31 11.89 -15.92
N THR A 141 24.36 10.56 -15.80
CA THR A 141 24.06 9.88 -14.52
C THR A 141 25.00 10.36 -13.40
N GLN A 142 26.22 10.77 -13.75
CA GLN A 142 27.22 11.28 -12.81
C GLN A 142 26.85 12.67 -12.29
N GLU A 143 26.26 13.54 -13.11
CA GLU A 143 25.75 14.85 -12.70
C GLU A 143 24.49 14.74 -11.83
N LEU A 144 23.60 13.81 -12.16
CA LEU A 144 22.43 13.49 -11.32
C LEU A 144 22.82 12.95 -9.93
N LEU A 145 23.92 12.18 -9.85
CA LEU A 145 24.46 11.63 -8.60
C LEU A 145 25.33 12.63 -7.82
N SER A 146 25.94 13.60 -8.49
CA SER A 146 26.87 14.57 -7.87
C SER A 146 26.20 15.54 -6.89
N MET A 147 24.87 15.65 -6.91
CA MET A 147 24.11 16.31 -5.83
C MET A 147 24.23 15.61 -4.46
N GLY A 148 24.76 14.38 -4.40
CA GLY A 148 24.97 13.59 -3.17
C GLY A 148 26.35 13.69 -2.52
N GLY A 149 27.29 14.44 -3.11
CA GLY A 149 28.56 14.72 -2.44
C GLY A 149 29.75 14.84 -3.39
N GLN A 150 30.17 16.07 -3.63
CA GLN A 150 31.58 16.41 -3.56
C GLN A 150 31.72 17.91 -3.31
N GLY A 151 31.77 18.29 -2.03
CA GLY A 151 32.59 19.42 -1.66
C GLY A 151 34.02 19.00 -1.97
N GLU A 152 34.50 19.35 -3.17
CA GLU A 152 35.91 19.30 -3.51
C GLU A 152 36.60 20.38 -2.66
N GLY A 153 36.90 19.97 -1.42
CA GLY A 153 37.55 20.77 -0.41
C GLY A 153 38.91 21.19 -0.91
N GLY A 154 39.02 22.47 -1.26
CA GLY A 154 40.30 23.14 -1.40
C GLY A 154 41.13 22.97 -0.12
N ASN A 155 42.44 22.80 -0.36
CA ASN A 155 43.55 22.99 0.58
C ASN A 155 44.00 21.79 1.43
N ALA A 156 45.01 21.07 0.93
CA ALA A 156 46.09 20.55 1.78
C ALA A 156 47.42 20.43 1.00
N ARG A 157 48.24 21.49 1.10
CA ARG A 157 49.69 21.47 1.40
C ARG A 157 50.55 20.37 0.74
N GLY A 158 51.46 20.77 -0.16
CA GLY A 158 52.80 20.13 -0.24
C GLY A 158 53.65 20.45 1.01
N PRO A 159 54.87 19.92 1.20
CA PRO A 159 55.71 19.16 0.25
C PRO A 159 56.30 17.85 0.83
N HIS A 160 56.65 16.88 -0.04
CA HIS A 160 57.68 15.89 0.31
C HIS A 160 58.51 15.50 -0.91
N GLY A 161 59.82 15.72 -0.78
CA GLY A 161 60.84 15.51 -1.80
C GLY A 161 61.18 14.03 -2.05
N PRO A 162 62.15 13.78 -2.95
CA PRO A 162 62.29 12.54 -3.67
C PRO A 162 62.98 11.46 -2.84
N ARG A 163 62.35 10.29 -2.69
CA ARG A 163 63.04 9.09 -2.17
C ARG A 163 63.67 8.32 -3.33
N GLY A 164 65.00 8.43 -3.41
CA GLY A 164 65.85 7.70 -4.33
C GLY A 164 65.72 6.18 -4.16
N ASN A 165 65.78 5.49 -5.30
CA ASN A 165 65.77 4.04 -5.43
C ASN A 165 67.23 3.54 -5.42
N PRO A 166 67.66 2.65 -4.49
CA PRO A 166 68.97 2.05 -4.60
C PRO A 166 68.94 0.97 -5.70
N VAL A 167 69.55 1.29 -6.84
CA VAL A 167 69.87 0.33 -7.90
C VAL A 167 70.87 -0.68 -7.32
N ARG A 168 70.40 -1.88 -6.97
CA ARG A 168 71.28 -3.04 -6.75
C ARG A 168 71.86 -3.46 -8.10
N ARG A 169 73.11 -3.06 -8.35
CA ARG A 169 73.93 -3.60 -9.43
C ARG A 169 74.60 -4.88 -8.94
N ASN A 170 74.24 -6.02 -9.53
CA ASN A 170 75.02 -7.26 -9.45
C ASN A 170 76.28 -7.12 -10.31
N SER A 171 77.43 -7.56 -9.79
CA SER A 171 78.53 -8.16 -10.57
C SER A 171 79.71 -8.56 -9.67
N LEU A 172 79.99 -9.88 -9.69
CA LEU A 172 81.29 -10.58 -9.58
C LEU A 172 82.19 -10.33 -8.36
#